data_AF-A0A946CCR0-F1
#
_entry.id   AF-A0A946CCR0-F1
#
_cell.length_a   1.000
_cell.length_b   1.000
_cell.length_c   1.000
_cell.angle_alpha   90.00
_cell.angle_beta   90.00
_cell.angle_gamma   90.00
#
_symmetry.space_group_name_H-M   'P 1'
#
loop_
_entity.id
_entity.type
_entity.pdbx_description
1 polymer ?
#
loop_
_entity_poly.entity_id
_entity_poly.type
_entity_poly.pdbx_seq_one_letter_code
_entity_poly.pdbx_strand_id
1 'polypeptide(L)'
;VHREKPLCASCHERMDPIGLALENFNALGQWRDKEDGKEIDSAGKLVTGETFSNIMELKTILAGSRKQDFYRCLTEKLLTYALGRGVEYYDAPTIDAIMARLLKDSGGMKDLIYAITESVPFQKRRGDGSTF
;
A
#
# COMPACT_ATOMS: atom_id res chain seq x y z
N VAL A 1 -16.22 21.72 3.86
CA VAL A 1 -16.86 21.89 5.20
C VAL A 1 -16.30 21.02 6.35
N HIS A 2 -15.64 19.86 6.13
CA HIS A 2 -14.77 19.24 7.17
C HIS A 2 -13.28 19.51 6.91
N ARG A 3 -12.85 19.41 5.65
CA ARG A 3 -11.48 19.72 5.17
C ARG A 3 -11.02 21.17 5.28
N GLU A 4 -11.92 22.14 5.40
CA GLU A 4 -11.58 23.57 5.49
C GLU A 4 -11.07 23.97 6.88
N LYS A 5 -11.29 23.13 7.89
CA LYS A 5 -10.79 23.39 9.25
C LYS A 5 -9.32 22.95 9.32
N PRO A 6 -8.38 23.82 9.76
CA PRO A 6 -6.96 23.49 9.80
C PRO A 6 -6.62 22.20 10.56
N LEU A 7 -7.34 21.94 11.67
CA LEU A 7 -7.19 20.71 12.47
C LEU A 7 -7.53 19.45 11.68
N CYS A 8 -8.54 19.50 10.82
CA CYS A 8 -8.99 18.37 10.03
C CYS A 8 -8.13 18.21 8.77
N ALA A 9 -7.77 19.32 8.11
CA ALA A 9 -6.98 19.33 6.88
C ALA A 9 -5.67 18.55 7.03
N SER A 10 -4.98 18.69 8.16
CA SER A 10 -3.69 18.04 8.41
C SER A 10 -3.69 16.52 8.20
N CYS A 11 -4.77 15.84 8.56
CA CYS A 11 -4.93 14.40 8.33
C CYS A 11 -5.55 14.09 6.96
N HIS A 12 -6.56 14.87 6.57
CA HIS A 12 -7.35 14.64 5.36
C HIS A 12 -6.59 14.93 4.05
N GLU A 13 -5.60 15.83 4.08
CA GLU A 13 -4.68 16.05 2.95
C GLU A 13 -3.89 14.80 2.59
N ARG A 14 -3.60 13.95 3.59
CA ARG A 14 -2.83 12.71 3.38
C ARG A 14 -3.71 11.52 3.04
N MET A 15 -4.89 11.40 3.64
CA MET A 15 -5.71 10.19 3.56
C MET A 15 -6.70 10.23 2.40
N ASP A 16 -7.46 11.32 2.25
CA ASP A 16 -8.61 11.31 1.35
C ASP A 16 -8.24 11.17 -0.12
N PRO A 17 -7.14 11.74 -0.68
CA PRO A 17 -6.90 11.63 -2.11
C PRO A 17 -6.93 10.16 -2.60
N ILE A 18 -6.27 9.25 -1.88
CA ILE A 18 -6.25 7.83 -2.23
C ILE A 18 -7.63 7.19 -2.07
N GLY A 19 -8.40 7.61 -1.05
CA GLY A 19 -9.77 7.13 -0.83
C GLY A 19 -10.74 7.61 -1.92
N LEU A 20 -10.71 8.90 -2.26
CA LEU A 20 -11.53 9.52 -3.31
C LEU A 20 -11.26 8.90 -4.67
N ALA A 21 -10.02 8.51 -4.96
CA ALA A 21 -9.71 7.76 -6.18
C ALA A 21 -10.53 6.46 -6.32
N LEU A 22 -10.96 5.87 -5.19
CA LEU A 22 -11.75 4.63 -5.15
C LEU A 22 -13.25 4.89 -5.04
N GLU A 23 -13.72 6.13 -5.00
CA GLU A 23 -15.13 6.50 -4.73
C GLU A 23 -16.12 5.94 -5.76
N ASN A 24 -15.66 5.75 -7.00
CA ASN A 24 -16.44 5.10 -8.05
C ASN A 24 -16.79 3.63 -7.72
N PHE A 25 -16.11 2.98 -6.76
CA PHE A 25 -16.45 1.63 -6.30
C PHE A 25 -17.40 1.69 -5.10
N ASN A 26 -18.55 1.03 -5.19
CA ASN A 26 -19.40 0.82 -4.03
C ASN A 26 -18.82 -0.22 -3.06
N ALA A 27 -19.48 -0.46 -1.93
CA ALA A 27 -19.04 -1.44 -0.92
C ALA A 27 -18.93 -2.89 -1.43
N LEU A 28 -19.57 -3.21 -2.56
CA LEU A 28 -19.48 -4.52 -3.23
C LEU A 28 -18.41 -4.55 -4.33
N GLY A 29 -17.71 -3.43 -4.57
CA GLY A 29 -16.71 -3.29 -5.62
C GLY A 29 -17.30 -3.03 -7.02
N GLN A 30 -18.57 -2.66 -7.12
CA GLN A 30 -19.19 -2.31 -8.41
C GLN A 30 -18.90 -0.85 -8.77
N TRP A 31 -18.64 -0.61 -10.05
CA TRP A 31 -18.41 0.72 -10.59
C TRP A 31 -19.70 1.56 -10.61
N ARG A 32 -19.56 2.85 -10.30
CA ARG A 32 -20.60 3.87 -10.34
C ARG A 32 -20.01 5.16 -10.90
N ASP A 33 -20.73 5.80 -11.80
CA ASP A 33 -20.40 7.16 -12.25
C ASP A 33 -21.09 8.22 -11.38
N LYS A 34 -22.21 7.85 -10.73
CA LYS A 34 -23.04 8.76 -9.93
C LYS A 34 -23.40 8.21 -8.56
N GLU A 35 -23.57 9.13 -7.63
CA GLU A 35 -24.16 8.89 -6.31
C GLU A 35 -25.20 9.98 -6.03
N ASP A 36 -26.41 9.56 -5.66
CA ASP A 36 -27.56 10.46 -5.43
C ASP A 36 -27.81 11.47 -6.56
N GLY A 37 -27.61 11.03 -7.80
CA GLY A 37 -27.80 11.85 -9.01
C GLY A 37 -26.66 12.83 -9.32
N LYS A 38 -25.59 12.86 -8.52
CA LYS A 38 -24.40 13.68 -8.76
C LYS A 38 -23.27 12.84 -9.34
N GLU A 39 -22.49 13.42 -10.24
CA GLU A 39 -21.24 12.80 -10.72
C GLU A 39 -20.27 12.62 -9.56
N ILE A 40 -19.59 11.48 -9.52
CA ILE A 40 -18.56 11.19 -8.53
C ILE A 40 -17.25 11.86 -8.96
N ASP A 41 -16.69 12.70 -8.08
CA ASP A 41 -15.36 13.29 -8.25
C ASP A 41 -14.31 12.42 -7.55
N SER A 42 -13.54 11.67 -8.36
CA SER A 42 -12.44 10.83 -7.89
C SER A 42 -11.06 11.45 -8.12
N ALA A 43 -11.00 12.73 -8.45
CA ALA A 43 -9.75 13.44 -8.63
C ALA A 43 -9.07 13.75 -7.29
N GLY A 44 -7.74 13.87 -7.31
CA GLY A 44 -6.97 14.17 -6.11
C GLY A 44 -5.51 14.53 -6.37
N LYS A 45 -4.84 14.90 -5.28
CA LYS A 45 -3.42 15.24 -5.26
C LYS A 45 -2.75 14.52 -4.10
N LEU A 46 -1.69 13.76 -4.39
CA LEU A 46 -0.88 13.11 -3.36
C LEU A 46 -0.07 14.15 -2.58
N VAL A 47 0.31 13.81 -1.34
CA VAL A 47 1.17 14.67 -0.49
C VAL A 47 2.53 14.98 -1.11
N THR A 48 2.96 14.15 -2.04
CA THR A 48 4.20 14.28 -2.82
C THR A 48 4.04 15.18 -4.07
N GLY A 49 2.81 15.63 -4.37
CA GLY A 49 2.52 16.64 -5.38
C GLY A 49 1.86 16.12 -6.65
N GLU A 50 1.93 14.82 -6.94
CA GLU A 50 1.31 14.21 -8.12
C GLU A 50 -0.22 14.34 -8.07
N THR A 51 -0.82 14.72 -9.20
CA THR A 51 -2.27 14.83 -9.37
C THR A 51 -2.81 13.70 -10.23
N PHE A 52 -4.05 13.29 -9.99
CA PHE A 52 -4.77 12.31 -10.79
C PHE A 52 -6.24 12.69 -10.87
N SER A 53 -6.90 12.26 -11.94
CA SER A 53 -8.32 12.55 -12.21
C SER A 53 -9.22 11.36 -11.89
N ASN A 54 -8.66 10.17 -11.71
CA ASN A 54 -9.38 8.92 -11.46
C ASN A 54 -8.42 7.80 -10.98
N ILE A 55 -8.98 6.63 -10.66
CA ILE A 55 -8.21 5.46 -10.20
C ILE A 55 -7.16 4.95 -11.18
N MET A 56 -7.38 5.10 -12.50
CA MET A 56 -6.45 4.58 -13.51
C MET A 56 -5.18 5.42 -13.55
N GLU A 57 -5.31 6.74 -13.42
CA GLU A 57 -4.18 7.65 -13.27
C GLU A 57 -3.45 7.42 -11.94
N LEU A 58 -4.18 7.23 -10.83
CA LEU A 58 -3.55 6.87 -9.55
C LEU A 58 -2.77 5.54 -9.65
N LYS A 59 -3.34 4.52 -10.29
CA LYS A 59 -2.63 3.25 -10.55
C LYS A 59 -1.36 3.46 -11.36
N THR A 60 -1.39 4.36 -12.33
CA THR A 60 -0.22 4.69 -13.16
C THR A 60 0.87 5.33 -12.32
N ILE A 61 0.52 6.24 -11.41
CA ILE A 61 1.47 6.84 -10.46
C ILE A 61 2.08 5.76 -9.55
N LEU A 62 1.23 4.92 -8.94
CA LEU A 62 1.66 3.88 -8.00
C LEU A 62 2.51 2.79 -8.66
N ALA A 63 2.17 2.37 -9.88
CA ALA A 63 2.92 1.35 -10.62
C ALA A 63 4.14 1.92 -11.38
N GLY A 64 4.20 3.23 -11.56
CA GLY A 64 5.26 3.96 -12.24
C GLY A 64 6.22 4.62 -11.25
N SER A 65 6.11 5.94 -11.10
CA SER A 65 7.04 6.75 -10.30
C SER A 65 7.12 6.33 -8.83
N ARG A 66 6.06 5.73 -8.29
CA ARG A 66 5.96 5.32 -6.87
C ARG A 66 6.04 3.82 -6.65
N LYS A 67 6.49 3.06 -7.66
CA LYS A 67 6.57 1.59 -7.62
C LYS A 67 7.34 1.06 -6.41
N GLN A 68 8.45 1.71 -6.06
CA GLN A 68 9.27 1.29 -4.91
C GLN A 68 8.53 1.48 -3.58
N ASP A 69 7.86 2.62 -3.39
CA ASP A 69 7.08 2.89 -2.19
C ASP A 69 5.91 1.91 -2.06
N PHE A 70 5.23 1.65 -3.18
CA PHE A 70 4.14 0.69 -3.23
C PHE A 70 4.59 -0.72 -2.83
N TYR A 71 5.67 -1.23 -3.43
CA TYR A 71 6.19 -2.56 -3.09
C TYR A 71 6.73 -2.64 -1.67
N ARG A 72 7.37 -1.58 -1.16
CA ARG A 72 7.85 -1.58 0.24
C ARG A 72 6.67 -1.69 1.21
N CYS A 73 5.66 -0.84 1.04
CA CYS A 73 4.45 -0.86 1.86
C CYS A 73 3.75 -2.22 1.78
N LEU A 74 3.54 -2.75 0.57
CA LEU A 74 2.89 -4.04 0.37
C LEU A 74 3.69 -5.18 1.03
N THR A 75 5.02 -5.16 0.92
CA THR A 75 5.91 -6.14 1.55
C THR A 75 5.79 -6.10 3.06
N GLU A 76 5.86 -4.92 3.68
CA GLU A 76 5.73 -4.77 5.14
C GLU A 76 4.37 -5.27 5.66
N LYS A 77 3.28 -4.94 4.95
CA LYS A 77 1.94 -5.39 5.33
C LYS A 77 1.79 -6.89 5.17
N LEU A 78 2.19 -7.46 4.05
CA LEU A 78 2.10 -8.92 3.85
C LEU A 78 3.01 -9.69 4.81
N LEU A 79 4.21 -9.18 5.10
CA LEU A 79 5.11 -9.80 6.08
C LEU A 79 4.48 -9.78 7.48
N THR A 80 3.80 -8.70 7.86
CA THR A 80 3.05 -8.64 9.13
C THR A 80 2.03 -9.78 9.23
N TYR A 81 1.24 -10.00 8.18
CA TYR A 81 0.27 -11.10 8.15
C TYR A 81 0.96 -12.47 8.15
N ALA A 82 2.04 -12.63 7.37
CA ALA A 82 2.75 -13.91 7.24
C ALA A 82 3.44 -14.35 8.53
N LEU A 83 3.93 -13.40 9.33
CA LEU A 83 4.64 -13.68 10.59
C LEU A 83 3.71 -13.71 11.81
N GLY A 84 2.48 -13.22 11.69
CA GLY A 84 1.55 -13.07 12.82
C GLY A 84 2.00 -12.03 13.86
N ARG A 85 2.92 -11.14 13.50
CA ARG A 85 3.45 -10.06 14.34
C ARG A 85 3.79 -8.84 13.49
N GLY A 86 3.92 -7.68 14.13
CA GLY A 86 4.45 -6.49 13.47
C GLY A 86 5.87 -6.70 12.94
N VAL A 87 6.21 -5.94 11.89
CA VAL A 87 7.58 -5.79 11.41
C VAL A 87 8.39 -5.03 12.46
N GLU A 88 9.57 -5.53 12.77
CA GLU A 88 10.50 -4.94 13.73
C GLU A 88 11.75 -4.40 13.02
N TYR A 89 12.57 -3.61 13.73
CA TYR A 89 13.78 -3.00 13.15
C TYR A 89 14.73 -4.02 12.50
N TYR A 90 14.79 -5.24 13.04
CA TYR A 90 15.65 -6.31 12.53
C TYR A 90 15.10 -7.03 11.30
N ASP A 91 13.87 -6.75 10.89
CA ASP A 91 13.29 -7.27 9.64
C ASP A 91 13.66 -6.40 8.43
N ALA A 92 14.19 -5.18 8.64
CA ALA A 92 14.57 -4.26 7.57
C ALA A 92 15.48 -4.90 6.50
N PRO A 93 16.53 -5.67 6.84
CA PRO A 93 17.36 -6.35 5.83
C PRO A 93 16.58 -7.37 5.00
N THR A 94 15.56 -8.02 5.59
CA THR A 94 14.70 -8.96 4.86
C THR A 94 13.82 -8.22 3.86
N ILE A 95 13.21 -7.11 4.28
CA ILE A 95 12.39 -6.27 3.40
C ILE A 95 13.24 -5.74 2.25
N ASP A 96 14.45 -5.26 2.52
CA ASP A 96 15.36 -4.74 1.50
C ASP A 96 15.77 -5.83 0.48
N ALA A 97 16.01 -7.05 0.95
CA ALA A 97 16.31 -8.19 0.07
C ALA A 97 15.12 -8.58 -0.82
N ILE A 98 13.90 -8.61 -0.26
CA ILE A 98 12.68 -8.87 -1.03
C ILE A 98 12.47 -7.76 -2.07
N MET A 99 12.62 -6.50 -1.67
CA MET A 99 12.51 -5.35 -2.57
C MET A 99 13.50 -5.42 -3.73
N ALA A 100 14.77 -5.73 -3.45
CA ALA A 100 15.79 -5.89 -4.49
C ALA A 100 15.42 -6.98 -5.50
N ARG A 101 14.88 -8.12 -5.02
CA ARG A 101 14.40 -9.22 -5.88
C ARG A 101 13.23 -8.78 -6.75
N LEU A 102 12.21 -8.14 -6.17
CA LEU A 102 11.03 -7.69 -6.91
C LEU A 102 11.36 -6.66 -7.98
N LEU A 103 12.28 -5.75 -7.70
CA LEU A 103 12.66 -4.69 -8.64
C LEU A 103 13.54 -5.19 -9.78
N LYS A 104 14.37 -6.23 -9.53
CA LYS A 104 15.26 -6.80 -10.55
C LYS A 104 14.48 -7.51 -11.66
N ASP A 105 13.48 -8.32 -11.29
CA ASP A 105 12.80 -9.22 -12.23
C ASP A 105 11.43 -8.73 -12.67
N SER A 106 11.11 -7.44 -12.46
CA SER A 106 9.75 -6.89 -12.62
C SER A 106 8.69 -7.73 -11.91
N GLY A 107 9.03 -8.24 -10.72
CA GLY A 107 8.25 -9.23 -9.98
C GLY A 107 6.86 -8.71 -9.60
N GLY A 108 5.89 -9.61 -9.63
CA GLY A 108 4.49 -9.35 -9.27
C GLY A 108 4.11 -9.91 -7.90
N MET A 109 2.81 -9.98 -7.63
CA MET A 109 2.27 -10.50 -6.38
C MET A 109 2.76 -11.94 -6.07
N LYS A 110 2.83 -12.79 -7.09
CA LYS A 110 3.32 -14.18 -6.96
C LYS A 110 4.76 -14.19 -6.43
N ASP A 111 5.63 -13.38 -7.02
CA ASP A 111 7.05 -13.32 -6.65
C ASP A 111 7.24 -12.78 -5.24
N LEU A 112 6.41 -11.80 -4.83
CA LEU A 112 6.40 -11.28 -3.46
C LEU A 112 6.01 -12.36 -2.45
N ILE A 113 4.99 -13.17 -2.74
CA ILE A 113 4.60 -14.30 -1.87
C ILE A 113 5.76 -15.28 -1.73
N TYR A 114 6.38 -15.71 -2.83
CA TYR A 114 7.53 -16.61 -2.78
C TYR A 114 8.69 -16.00 -1.97
N ALA A 115 9.04 -14.74 -2.25
CA ALA A 115 10.11 -14.05 -1.56
C ALA A 115 9.87 -13.94 -0.04
N ILE A 116 8.62 -13.74 0.40
CA ILE A 116 8.24 -13.78 1.82
C ILE A 116 8.40 -15.20 2.36
N THR A 117 7.83 -16.21 1.70
CA THR A 117 7.88 -17.59 2.20
C THR A 117 9.29 -18.16 2.25
N GLU A 118 10.19 -17.70 1.37
CA GLU A 118 11.60 -18.10 1.33
C GLU A 118 12.48 -17.28 2.30
N SER A 119 11.91 -16.28 2.98
CA SER A 119 12.65 -15.39 3.86
C SER A 119 13.03 -16.03 5.21
N VAL A 120 14.15 -15.58 5.77
CA VAL A 120 14.62 -16.02 7.10
C VAL A 120 13.57 -15.86 8.20
N PRO A 121 12.90 -14.71 8.39
CA PRO A 121 11.92 -14.57 9.48
C PRO A 121 10.68 -15.46 9.32
N PHE A 122 10.35 -15.89 8.10
CA PHE A 122 9.27 -16.85 7.86
C PHE A 122 9.71 -18.29 8.15
N GLN A 123 10.92 -18.66 7.71
CA GLN A 123 11.43 -20.03 7.79
C GLN A 123 12.07 -20.37 9.14
N LYS A 124 12.43 -19.37 9.96
CA LYS A 124 13.18 -19.57 11.20
C LYS A 124 12.64 -18.70 12.33
N ARG A 125 12.67 -19.25 13.54
CA ARG A 125 12.43 -18.51 14.79
C ARG A 125 13.77 -18.17 15.45
N ARG A 126 13.82 -17.07 16.21
CA ARG A 126 14.95 -16.84 17.13
C ARG A 126 15.01 -17.95 18.18
N GLY A 127 16.23 -18.33 18.54
CA GLY A 127 16.50 -19.38 19.52
C GLY A 127 16.41 -18.91 20.98
N ASP A 128 15.67 -17.82 21.24
CA ASP A 128 15.48 -17.23 22.57
C ASP A 128 14.38 -17.93 23.39
N GLY A 129 13.66 -18.88 22.79
CA GLY A 129 12.77 -19.76 23.52
C GLY A 129 13.56 -20.78 24.33
N SER A 130 13.31 -20.85 25.64
CA SER A 130 13.65 -22.02 26.44
C SER A 130 13.16 -23.26 25.70
N THR A 131 14.07 -24.20 25.43
CA THR A 131 13.70 -25.57 25.07
C THR A 131 12.64 -26.03 26.07
N PHE A 132 11.49 -26.47 25.55
CA PHE A 132 10.54 -27.25 26.35
C PHE A 132 11.26 -28.43 27.00
#